data_AF-A0A3C1YAQ0-F1
#
_entry.id   AF-A0A3C1YAQ0-F1
#
_cell.length_a   1.000
_cell.length_b   1.000
_cell.length_c   1.000
_cell.angle_alpha   90.00
_cell.angle_beta   90.00
_cell.angle_gamma   90.00
#
_symmetry.space_group_name_H-M   'P 1'
#
loop_
_entity.id
_entity.type
_entity.pdbx_description
1 polymer ?
#
loop_
_entity_poly.entity_id
_entity_poly.type
_entity_poly.pdbx_seq_one_letter_code
_entity_poly.pdbx_strand_id
1 'polypeptide(L)'
;MKKNKWGNVVGFLLLAISISFTFPSCNSQDKVSLADPCVVLYDICTEDYKVHRGELESGQTLGAVLYLNHIDHGRIDQIVRASKGIFDFRKAKAGKKFTVLCSNDSIEKAQYFIYEMSSIDYVVFDIRDTIDVFLGQKEVEVKTREASGQIESSLWNSLVENKMSPTLVMELSSIYAWTIDFFRIQKGDYFKVVYEEKYVEGEFIGIGRVYAALFNHANEDFYAFYFEEEENYGDYFDDEG
;
A
#
# COMPACT_ATOMS: atom_id res chain seq x y z
N MET A 1 -61.01 8.30 -77.69
CA MET A 1 -60.41 7.54 -78.82
C MET A 1 -58.98 8.06 -79.04
N LYS A 2 -58.02 7.13 -79.19
CA LYS A 2 -56.60 7.29 -79.58
C LYS A 2 -55.56 7.77 -78.54
N LYS A 3 -54.48 6.99 -78.55
CA LYS A 3 -53.25 6.94 -77.74
C LYS A 3 -52.17 7.91 -78.26
N ASN A 4 -51.09 8.06 -77.47
CA ASN A 4 -49.64 8.07 -77.82
C ASN A 4 -48.88 9.22 -77.12
N LYS A 5 -47.96 8.93 -76.18
CA LYS A 5 -46.51 8.58 -76.29
C LYS A 5 -45.58 9.81 -76.13
N TRP A 6 -44.82 9.75 -75.03
CA TRP A 6 -43.37 9.98 -74.84
C TRP A 6 -42.65 11.18 -75.48
N GLY A 7 -41.86 11.88 -74.65
CA GLY A 7 -40.50 12.33 -75.03
C GLY A 7 -40.06 13.73 -74.57
N ASN A 8 -38.97 13.76 -73.79
CA ASN A 8 -37.91 14.80 -73.69
C ASN A 8 -38.23 16.09 -72.91
N VAL A 9 -37.62 16.38 -71.75
CA VAL A 9 -36.22 16.81 -71.45
C VAL A 9 -35.86 18.18 -72.03
N VAL A 10 -35.99 19.21 -71.18
CA VAL A 10 -35.28 20.52 -71.15
C VAL A 10 -35.38 20.95 -69.66
N GLY A 11 -34.34 21.21 -68.87
CA GLY A 11 -33.10 21.94 -69.13
C GLY A 11 -33.12 23.21 -68.27
N PHE A 12 -32.90 23.11 -66.96
CA PHE A 12 -32.77 24.27 -66.06
C PHE A 12 -31.35 24.30 -65.48
N LEU A 13 -30.59 25.28 -65.94
CA LEU A 13 -29.32 25.74 -65.37
C LEU A 13 -29.57 26.29 -63.97
N LEU A 14 -29.00 25.65 -62.95
CA LEU A 14 -28.78 26.26 -61.63
C LEU A 14 -27.26 26.38 -61.43
N LEU A 15 -26.81 27.63 -61.38
CA LEU A 15 -25.46 28.04 -61.07
C LEU A 15 -25.23 27.81 -59.57
N ALA A 16 -24.72 26.65 -59.18
CA ALA A 16 -24.30 26.38 -57.81
C ALA A 16 -22.82 26.75 -57.66
N ILE A 17 -22.57 27.78 -56.85
CA ILE A 17 -21.25 28.29 -56.49
C ILE A 17 -20.51 27.18 -55.73
N SER A 18 -19.41 26.71 -56.30
CA SER A 18 -18.49 25.76 -55.69
C SER A 18 -17.70 26.45 -54.57
N ILE A 19 -18.22 26.39 -53.36
CA ILE A 19 -17.44 26.66 -52.15
C ILE A 19 -16.74 25.35 -51.77
N SER A 20 -15.50 25.19 -52.25
CA SER A 20 -14.60 24.14 -51.81
C SER A 20 -14.11 24.43 -50.40
N PHE A 21 -14.93 24.14 -49.39
CA PHE A 21 -14.40 23.93 -48.05
C PHE A 21 -13.84 22.52 -47.99
N THR A 22 -12.53 22.43 -48.19
CA THR A 22 -11.72 21.27 -47.85
C THR A 22 -11.87 21.02 -46.36
N PHE A 23 -12.79 20.14 -45.98
CA PHE A 23 -12.75 19.52 -44.67
C PHE A 23 -11.42 18.77 -44.57
N PRO A 24 -10.54 19.11 -43.62
CA PRO A 24 -9.43 18.25 -43.29
C PRO A 24 -10.05 16.95 -42.78
N SER A 25 -10.02 15.91 -43.62
CA SER A 25 -10.29 14.55 -43.20
C SER A 25 -9.15 14.13 -42.27
N CYS A 26 -9.21 14.58 -41.01
CA CYS A 26 -8.32 14.10 -39.96
C CYS A 26 -8.80 12.71 -39.56
N ASN A 27 -8.37 11.72 -40.34
CA ASN A 27 -8.48 10.33 -39.97
C ASN A 27 -7.34 10.02 -38.99
N SER A 28 -7.46 10.45 -37.73
CA SER A 28 -6.63 9.87 -36.67
C SER A 28 -7.34 8.63 -36.15
N GLN A 29 -6.98 7.49 -36.73
CA GLN A 29 -7.03 6.24 -35.98
C GLN A 29 -5.90 6.32 -34.95
N ASP A 30 -6.12 7.08 -33.88
CA ASP A 30 -5.33 6.95 -32.68
C ASP A 30 -5.70 5.61 -32.05
N LYS A 31 -4.98 4.56 -32.49
CA LYS A 31 -4.85 3.35 -31.71
C LYS A 31 -4.17 3.76 -30.42
N VAL A 32 -4.98 4.01 -29.40
CA VAL A 32 -4.53 4.00 -28.01
C VAL A 32 -4.03 2.58 -27.76
N SER A 33 -2.71 2.40 -27.94
CA SER A 33 -1.98 1.27 -27.44
C SER A 33 -2.15 1.31 -25.92
N LEU A 34 -3.03 0.46 -25.39
CA LEU A 34 -2.97 0.09 -23.98
C LEU A 34 -1.58 -0.49 -23.79
N ALA A 35 -0.66 0.31 -23.26
CA ALA A 35 0.61 -0.19 -22.76
C ALA A 35 0.28 -1.37 -21.84
N ASP A 36 1.03 -2.46 -21.99
CA ASP A 36 0.93 -3.60 -21.08
C ASP A 36 0.99 -3.07 -19.63
N PRO A 37 0.23 -3.67 -18.69
CA PRO A 37 0.23 -3.20 -17.33
C PRO A 37 1.62 -3.38 -16.74
N CYS A 38 2.40 -2.29 -16.70
CA CYS A 38 3.70 -2.32 -16.05
C CYS A 38 3.53 -2.71 -14.60
N VAL A 39 4.27 -3.73 -14.19
CA VAL A 39 4.37 -4.14 -12.80
C VAL A 39 5.08 -3.00 -12.06
N VAL A 40 4.35 -2.33 -11.17
CA VAL A 40 4.87 -1.23 -10.35
C VAL A 40 5.33 -1.79 -9.00
N LEU A 41 6.55 -1.45 -8.61
CA LEU A 41 7.09 -1.77 -7.28
C LEU A 41 7.70 -0.50 -6.70
N TYR A 42 7.26 -0.09 -5.50
CA TYR A 42 7.70 1.15 -4.84
C TYR A 42 7.51 2.41 -5.72
N ASP A 43 6.38 2.49 -6.43
CA ASP A 43 6.06 3.53 -7.42
C ASP A 43 7.01 3.59 -8.63
N ILE A 44 7.79 2.53 -8.86
CA ILE A 44 8.71 2.41 -10.00
C ILE A 44 8.19 1.32 -10.95
N CYS A 45 8.06 1.66 -12.22
CA CYS A 45 7.77 0.69 -13.28
C CYS A 45 8.97 -0.25 -13.47
N THR A 46 8.77 -1.56 -13.25
CA THR A 46 9.88 -2.54 -13.22
C THR A 46 10.13 -3.27 -14.53
N GLU A 47 9.39 -3.00 -15.61
CA GLU A 47 9.49 -3.73 -16.88
C GLU A 47 10.91 -3.75 -17.48
N ASP A 48 11.63 -2.64 -17.37
CA ASP A 48 12.98 -2.47 -17.93
C ASP A 48 14.10 -2.88 -16.97
N TYR A 49 13.77 -3.49 -15.83
CA TYR A 49 14.73 -3.79 -14.78
C TYR A 49 14.79 -5.28 -14.43
N LYS A 50 16.00 -5.76 -14.16
CA LYS A 50 16.19 -7.02 -13.45
C LYS A 50 16.05 -6.77 -11.96
N VAL A 51 15.11 -7.48 -11.33
CA VAL A 51 14.76 -7.29 -9.92
C VAL A 51 15.51 -8.30 -9.06
N HIS A 52 16.42 -7.81 -8.22
CA HIS A 52 17.14 -8.62 -7.24
C HIS A 52 16.64 -8.32 -5.84
N ARG A 53 16.15 -9.33 -5.12
CA ARG A 53 15.65 -9.20 -3.74
C ARG A 53 16.63 -9.87 -2.78
N GLY A 54 16.79 -9.28 -1.60
CA GLY A 54 17.64 -9.83 -0.56
C GLY A 54 17.25 -9.33 0.83
N GLU A 55 17.97 -9.81 1.83
CA GLU A 55 17.87 -9.36 3.21
C GLU A 55 19.25 -8.90 3.69
N LEU A 56 19.29 -7.84 4.51
CA LEU A 56 20.56 -7.35 5.02
C LEU A 56 21.19 -8.33 6.00
N GLU A 57 22.44 -8.69 5.73
CA GLU A 57 23.25 -9.46 6.66
C GLU A 57 23.76 -8.59 7.83
N SER A 58 24.15 -9.25 8.93
CA SER A 58 24.72 -8.57 10.09
C SER A 58 25.99 -7.81 9.70
N GLY A 59 26.00 -6.49 9.91
CA GLY A 59 27.14 -5.62 9.57
C GLY A 59 27.26 -5.25 8.09
N GLN A 60 26.32 -5.68 7.23
CA GLN A 60 26.31 -5.30 5.83
C GLN A 60 26.04 -3.79 5.66
N THR A 61 26.84 -3.14 4.82
CA THR A 61 26.76 -1.70 4.59
C THR A 61 26.16 -1.38 3.23
N LEU A 62 25.56 -0.19 3.07
CA LEU A 62 25.06 0.29 1.77
C LEU A 62 26.14 0.22 0.69
N GLY A 63 27.35 0.69 1.02
CA GLY A 63 28.47 0.66 0.09
C GLY A 63 28.84 -0.75 -0.36
N ALA A 64 28.79 -1.74 0.53
CA ALA A 64 29.04 -3.13 0.18
C ALA A 64 27.97 -3.67 -0.78
N VAL A 65 26.67 -3.41 -0.50
CA VAL A 65 25.57 -3.84 -1.39
C VAL A 65 25.70 -3.20 -2.77
N LEU A 66 25.92 -1.88 -2.83
CA LEU A 66 26.04 -1.15 -4.09
C LEU A 66 27.28 -1.58 -4.89
N TYR A 67 28.40 -1.83 -4.22
CA TYR A 67 29.62 -2.31 -4.88
C TYR A 67 29.42 -3.68 -5.53
N LEU A 68 28.74 -4.60 -4.84
CA LEU A 68 28.38 -5.91 -5.39
C LEU A 68 27.43 -5.81 -6.59
N ASN A 69 26.69 -4.70 -6.73
CA ASN A 69 25.80 -4.42 -7.86
C ASN A 69 26.41 -3.37 -8.82
N HIS A 70 27.73 -3.43 -8.99
CA HIS A 70 28.48 -2.72 -10.04
C HIS A 70 28.49 -1.18 -9.92
N ILE A 71 28.35 -0.65 -8.70
CA ILE A 71 28.55 0.78 -8.42
C ILE A 71 29.96 1.01 -7.90
N ASP A 72 30.70 1.93 -8.53
CA ASP A 72 32.05 2.28 -8.12
C ASP A 72 32.09 3.09 -6.82
N HIS A 73 33.24 3.08 -6.14
CA HIS A 73 33.42 3.77 -4.86
C HIS A 73 33.17 5.28 -4.91
N GLY A 74 33.48 5.95 -6.03
CA GLY A 74 33.25 7.38 -6.20
C GLY A 74 31.76 7.69 -6.22
N ARG A 75 30.99 6.90 -6.98
CA ARG A 75 29.52 7.01 -7.01
C ARG A 75 28.89 6.64 -5.67
N ILE A 76 29.38 5.62 -4.97
CA ILE A 76 28.91 5.25 -3.62
C ILE A 76 29.04 6.42 -2.64
N ASP A 77 30.17 7.12 -2.61
CA ASP A 77 30.36 8.31 -1.74
C ASP A 77 29.35 9.42 -2.07
N GLN A 78 29.04 9.65 -3.35
CA GLN A 78 28.01 10.60 -3.76
C GLN A 78 26.61 10.17 -3.25
N ILE A 79 26.27 8.89 -3.35
CA ILE A 79 24.98 8.34 -2.89
C ILE A 79 24.83 8.49 -1.38
N VAL A 80 25.87 8.14 -0.61
CA VAL A 80 25.88 8.28 0.86
C VAL A 80 25.73 9.75 1.27
N ARG A 81 26.31 10.69 0.52
CA ARG A 81 26.14 12.13 0.78
C ARG A 81 24.73 12.61 0.45
N ALA A 82 24.15 12.13 -0.65
CA ALA A 82 22.79 12.48 -1.05
C ALA A 82 21.74 11.98 -0.04
N SER A 83 21.98 10.84 0.61
CA SER A 83 21.06 10.30 1.62
C SER A 83 21.11 11.03 2.96
N LYS A 84 22.09 11.92 3.17
CA LYS A 84 22.30 12.60 4.45
C LYS A 84 21.12 13.52 4.76
N GLY A 85 20.51 13.32 5.93
CA GLY A 85 19.35 14.08 6.38
C GLY A 85 18.01 13.44 5.98
N ILE A 86 18.04 12.43 5.11
CA ILE A 86 16.85 11.68 4.68
C ILE A 86 16.85 10.31 5.38
N PHE A 87 17.89 9.52 5.15
CA PHE A 87 18.05 8.22 5.80
C PHE A 87 19.52 7.92 6.09
N ASP A 88 19.80 7.55 7.34
CA ASP A 88 21.11 7.10 7.79
C ASP A 88 21.18 5.58 7.74
N PHE A 89 21.79 5.04 6.69
CA PHE A 89 21.88 3.59 6.48
C PHE A 89 22.64 2.85 7.59
N ARG A 90 23.42 3.55 8.43
CA ARG A 90 24.04 2.92 9.62
C ARG A 90 23.02 2.46 10.65
N LYS A 91 21.78 2.95 10.56
CA LYS A 91 20.63 2.51 11.38
C LYS A 91 19.87 1.34 10.77
N ALA A 92 20.23 0.91 9.56
CA ALA A 92 19.63 -0.24 8.93
C ALA A 92 19.83 -1.49 9.80
N LYS A 93 18.77 -2.27 9.96
CA LYS A 93 18.75 -3.48 10.78
C LYS A 93 18.98 -4.71 9.91
N ALA A 94 19.73 -5.68 10.43
CA ALA A 94 19.88 -6.99 9.82
C ALA A 94 18.52 -7.71 9.71
N GLY A 95 18.37 -8.57 8.70
CA GLY A 95 17.13 -9.28 8.38
C GLY A 95 16.04 -8.43 7.72
N LYS A 96 16.31 -7.15 7.46
CA LYS A 96 15.39 -6.28 6.70
C LYS A 96 15.58 -6.47 5.21
N LYS A 97 14.46 -6.53 4.50
CA LYS A 97 14.42 -6.75 3.05
C LYS A 97 14.96 -5.53 2.32
N PHE A 98 15.65 -5.79 1.22
CA PHE A 98 16.02 -4.78 0.24
C PHE A 98 15.74 -5.31 -1.17
N THR A 99 15.58 -4.38 -2.11
CA THR A 99 15.45 -4.67 -3.54
C THR A 99 16.44 -3.82 -4.32
N VAL A 100 17.14 -4.42 -5.28
CA VAL A 100 17.96 -3.73 -6.27
C VAL A 100 17.28 -3.88 -7.61
N LEU A 101 17.05 -2.76 -8.29
CA LEU A 101 16.61 -2.76 -9.68
C LEU A 101 17.83 -2.49 -10.56
N CYS A 102 18.22 -3.46 -11.35
CA CYS A 102 19.39 -3.40 -12.22
C CYS A 102 19.00 -3.17 -13.68
N SER A 103 19.90 -2.57 -14.47
CA SER A 103 19.74 -2.48 -15.93
C SER A 103 19.50 -3.86 -16.54
N ASN A 104 18.64 -3.93 -17.56
CA ASN A 104 18.38 -5.17 -18.30
C ASN A 104 19.46 -5.49 -19.35
N ASP A 105 20.72 -5.12 -19.08
CA ASP A 105 21.87 -5.44 -19.92
C ASP A 105 22.70 -6.57 -19.31
N SER A 106 23.87 -6.85 -19.89
CA SER A 106 24.79 -7.87 -19.39
C SER A 106 25.59 -7.42 -18.16
N ILE A 107 25.62 -6.11 -17.88
CA ILE A 107 26.36 -5.54 -16.76
C ILE A 107 25.50 -5.57 -15.51
N GLU A 108 24.17 -5.48 -15.64
CA GLU A 108 23.22 -5.46 -14.54
C GLU A 108 23.57 -4.41 -13.48
N LYS A 109 23.97 -3.22 -13.92
CA LYS A 109 24.33 -2.13 -13.03
C LYS A 109 23.10 -1.69 -12.24
N ALA A 110 23.23 -1.53 -10.93
CA ALA A 110 22.13 -1.03 -10.11
C ALA A 110 21.69 0.38 -10.54
N GLN A 111 20.39 0.56 -10.68
CA GLN A 111 19.71 1.81 -11.02
C GLN A 111 18.87 2.32 -9.85
N TYR A 112 18.29 1.40 -9.08
CA TYR A 112 17.65 1.71 -7.81
C TYR A 112 18.09 0.75 -6.72
N PHE A 113 18.20 1.26 -5.51
CA PHE A 113 18.28 0.46 -4.30
C PHE A 113 17.16 0.88 -3.35
N ILE A 114 16.33 -0.08 -2.94
CA ILE A 114 15.19 0.14 -2.05
C ILE A 114 15.42 -0.66 -0.78
N TYR A 115 15.25 0.00 0.37
CA TYR A 115 15.38 -0.63 1.68
C TYR A 115 14.08 -0.50 2.49
N GLU A 116 13.53 -1.64 2.93
CA GLU A 116 12.32 -1.68 3.75
C GLU A 116 12.66 -1.48 5.24
N MET A 117 12.30 -0.31 5.78
CA MET A 117 12.53 0.05 7.18
C MET A 117 11.52 -0.64 8.10
N SER A 118 10.26 -0.68 7.66
CA SER A 118 9.14 -1.36 8.32
C SER A 118 8.36 -2.17 7.26
N SER A 119 7.21 -2.72 7.63
CA SER A 119 6.29 -3.33 6.66
C SER A 119 5.60 -2.30 5.76
N ILE A 120 5.67 -1.02 6.12
CA ILE A 120 5.02 0.10 5.41
C ILE A 120 6.08 1.02 4.80
N ASP A 121 7.03 1.47 5.62
CA ASP A 121 7.98 2.51 5.27
C ASP A 121 9.20 1.93 4.56
N TYR A 122 9.59 2.55 3.46
CA TYR A 122 10.81 2.24 2.72
C TYR A 122 11.54 3.51 2.28
N VAL A 123 12.82 3.36 1.96
CA VAL A 123 13.63 4.40 1.36
C VAL A 123 14.10 3.95 -0.02
N VAL A 124 13.96 4.82 -1.01
CA VAL A 124 14.43 4.61 -2.37
C VAL A 124 15.67 5.44 -2.59
N PHE A 125 16.70 4.81 -3.11
CA PHE A 125 17.89 5.44 -3.67
C PHE A 125 17.80 5.29 -5.18
N ASP A 126 17.39 6.34 -5.88
CA ASP A 126 17.52 6.46 -7.32
C ASP A 126 18.96 6.82 -7.64
N ILE A 127 19.67 5.90 -8.28
CA ILE A 127 21.12 5.97 -8.49
C ILE A 127 21.48 5.91 -9.97
N ARG A 128 20.53 6.28 -10.83
CA ARG A 128 20.69 6.45 -12.29
C ARG A 128 21.67 7.60 -12.59
N ASP A 129 21.38 8.46 -13.57
CA ASP A 129 22.28 9.57 -13.91
C ASP A 129 22.32 10.64 -12.81
N THR A 130 21.15 11.06 -12.34
CA THR A 130 20.98 11.91 -11.16
C THR A 130 20.69 11.05 -9.94
N ILE A 131 21.36 11.34 -8.83
CA ILE A 131 21.08 10.68 -7.56
C ILE A 131 19.92 11.41 -6.90
N ASP A 132 18.89 10.68 -6.52
CA ASP A 132 17.86 11.15 -5.63
C ASP A 132 17.58 10.10 -4.54
N VAL A 133 17.21 10.57 -3.35
CA VAL A 133 16.89 9.70 -2.22
C VAL A 133 15.61 10.20 -1.57
N PHE A 134 14.61 9.34 -1.45
CA PHE A 134 13.32 9.73 -0.90
C PHE A 134 12.69 8.59 -0.11
N LEU A 135 11.78 8.97 0.80
CA LEU A 135 10.99 8.04 1.59
C LEU A 135 9.68 7.75 0.85
N GLY A 136 9.21 6.51 0.98
CA GLY A 136 7.90 6.10 0.49
C GLY A 136 7.20 5.21 1.50
N GLN A 137 5.90 5.02 1.29
CA GLN A 137 5.05 4.18 2.12
C GLN A 137 4.22 3.26 1.23
N LYS A 138 4.20 1.98 1.56
CA LYS A 138 3.31 1.01 0.90
C LYS A 138 1.87 1.34 1.26
N GLU A 139 0.96 1.09 0.32
CA GLU A 139 -0.47 1.22 0.59
C GLU A 139 -0.89 0.22 1.67
N VAL A 140 -1.58 0.74 2.69
CA VAL A 140 -2.12 -0.06 3.80
C VAL A 140 -3.59 -0.29 3.55
N GLU A 141 -3.96 -1.54 3.30
CA GLU A 141 -5.35 -1.95 3.22
C GLU A 141 -5.89 -2.15 4.65
N VAL A 142 -6.93 -1.40 5.00
CA VAL A 142 -7.59 -1.48 6.31
C VAL A 142 -8.92 -2.20 6.16
N LYS A 143 -9.14 -3.23 6.99
CA LYS A 143 -10.37 -4.01 6.99
C LYS A 143 -11.00 -4.04 8.37
N THR A 144 -12.26 -3.62 8.46
CA THR A 144 -13.04 -3.80 9.68
C THR A 144 -13.37 -5.27 9.91
N ARG A 145 -13.31 -5.69 11.17
CA ARG A 145 -13.60 -7.03 11.66
C ARG A 145 -14.42 -6.98 12.92
N GLU A 146 -15.13 -8.08 13.13
CA GLU A 146 -15.80 -8.37 14.38
C GLU A 146 -15.24 -9.68 14.94
N ALA A 147 -15.06 -9.71 16.25
CA ALA A 147 -14.63 -10.89 16.95
C ALA A 147 -15.38 -11.02 18.27
N SER A 148 -15.65 -12.25 18.68
CA SER A 148 -16.26 -12.55 19.97
C SER A 148 -15.75 -13.88 20.49
N GLY A 149 -15.71 -14.06 21.80
CA GLY A 149 -15.32 -15.32 22.40
C GLY A 149 -15.76 -15.43 23.85
N GLN A 150 -15.85 -16.67 24.31
CA GLN A 150 -16.11 -17.00 25.71
C GLN A 150 -14.81 -17.37 26.42
N ILE A 151 -14.67 -16.92 27.65
CA ILE A 151 -13.53 -17.17 28.52
C ILE A 151 -13.71 -18.52 29.19
N GLU A 152 -12.73 -19.40 28.98
CA GLU A 152 -12.69 -20.73 29.61
C GLU A 152 -11.64 -20.80 30.71
N SER A 153 -10.50 -20.12 30.53
CA SER A 153 -9.38 -20.17 31.49
C SER A 153 -8.65 -18.84 31.64
N SER A 154 -8.40 -18.14 30.53
CA SER A 154 -7.86 -16.78 30.54
C SER A 154 -8.23 -16.05 29.26
N LEU A 155 -8.18 -14.71 29.28
CA LEU A 155 -8.39 -13.89 28.09
C LEU A 155 -7.41 -14.26 26.97
N TRP A 156 -6.14 -14.43 27.33
CA TRP A 156 -5.09 -14.82 26.38
C TRP A 156 -5.40 -16.17 25.71
N ASN A 157 -5.70 -17.21 26.50
CA ASN A 157 -5.99 -18.54 25.95
C ASN A 157 -7.23 -18.52 25.06
N SER A 158 -8.31 -17.88 25.52
CA SER A 158 -9.54 -17.81 24.74
C SER A 158 -9.35 -17.08 23.42
N LEU A 159 -8.56 -16.02 23.37
CA LEU A 159 -8.29 -15.29 22.12
C LEU A 159 -7.37 -16.07 21.17
N VAL A 160 -6.32 -16.71 21.70
CA VAL A 160 -5.40 -17.54 20.90
C VAL A 160 -6.11 -18.79 20.35
N GLU A 161 -6.95 -19.45 21.15
CA GLU A 161 -7.76 -20.62 20.72
C GLU A 161 -8.77 -20.25 19.64
N ASN A 162 -9.32 -19.03 19.68
CA ASN A 162 -10.19 -18.50 18.63
C ASN A 162 -9.43 -17.95 17.41
N LYS A 163 -8.13 -18.23 17.29
CA LYS A 163 -7.25 -17.79 16.18
C LYS A 163 -7.22 -16.28 15.99
N MET A 164 -7.42 -15.52 17.06
CA MET A 164 -7.34 -14.06 17.02
C MET A 164 -5.88 -13.60 17.15
N SER A 165 -5.58 -12.42 16.59
CA SER A 165 -4.23 -11.86 16.66
C SER A 165 -3.82 -11.61 18.11
N PRO A 166 -2.64 -12.06 18.57
CA PRO A 166 -2.14 -11.74 19.92
C PRO A 166 -2.10 -10.24 20.22
N THR A 167 -1.92 -9.42 19.19
CA THR A 167 -1.94 -7.96 19.30
C THR A 167 -3.31 -7.46 19.80
N LEU A 168 -4.41 -8.09 19.37
CA LEU A 168 -5.77 -7.73 19.81
C LEU A 168 -5.98 -8.01 21.29
N VAL A 169 -5.34 -9.07 21.81
CA VAL A 169 -5.34 -9.37 23.25
C VAL A 169 -4.73 -8.20 24.03
N MET A 170 -3.54 -7.77 23.60
CA MET A 170 -2.82 -6.70 24.29
C MET A 170 -3.60 -5.39 24.25
N GLU A 171 -4.23 -5.08 23.11
CA GLU A 171 -5.03 -3.87 22.93
C GLU A 171 -6.24 -3.88 23.86
N LEU A 172 -7.00 -4.99 23.90
CA LEU A 172 -8.13 -5.13 24.83
C LEU A 172 -7.67 -5.08 26.30
N SER A 173 -6.52 -5.69 26.62
CA SER A 173 -5.94 -5.59 27.96
C SER A 173 -5.56 -4.16 28.33
N SER A 174 -5.11 -3.35 27.36
CA SER A 174 -4.80 -1.94 27.57
C SER A 174 -6.07 -1.10 27.81
N ILE A 175 -7.11 -1.30 26.99
CA ILE A 175 -8.39 -0.59 27.10
C ILE A 175 -9.02 -0.78 28.48
N TYR A 176 -9.04 -2.01 28.99
CA TYR A 176 -9.68 -2.32 30.27
C TYR A 176 -8.72 -2.35 31.47
N ALA A 177 -7.47 -1.88 31.32
CA ALA A 177 -6.43 -2.02 32.34
C ALA A 177 -6.83 -1.45 33.72
N TRP A 178 -7.68 -0.43 33.75
CA TRP A 178 -8.17 0.22 34.96
C TRP A 178 -9.53 -0.29 35.45
N THR A 179 -10.32 -0.89 34.55
CA THR A 179 -11.72 -1.26 34.79
C THR A 179 -11.86 -2.72 35.20
N ILE A 180 -11.04 -3.62 34.64
CA ILE A 180 -11.18 -5.07 34.81
C ILE A 180 -9.89 -5.67 35.39
N ASP A 181 -10.02 -6.37 36.51
CA ASP A 181 -8.96 -7.21 37.06
C ASP A 181 -8.91 -8.55 36.30
N PHE A 182 -8.05 -8.63 35.28
CA PHE A 182 -7.88 -9.83 34.45
C PHE A 182 -7.44 -11.08 35.22
N PHE A 183 -6.99 -10.97 36.48
CA PHE A 183 -6.71 -12.14 37.32
C PHE A 183 -7.97 -12.76 37.94
N ARG A 184 -9.10 -12.06 37.90
CA ARG A 184 -10.38 -12.51 38.48
C ARG A 184 -11.37 -13.04 37.47
N ILE A 185 -11.06 -12.97 36.18
CA ILE A 185 -11.93 -13.47 35.11
C ILE A 185 -12.28 -14.94 35.32
N GLN A 186 -13.52 -15.26 34.99
CA GLN A 186 -14.11 -16.56 35.30
C GLN A 186 -14.52 -17.26 34.02
N LYS A 187 -14.63 -18.58 34.11
CA LYS A 187 -15.27 -19.36 33.06
C LYS A 187 -16.70 -18.84 32.87
N GLY A 188 -17.04 -18.50 31.64
CA GLY A 188 -18.36 -17.99 31.28
C GLY A 188 -18.37 -16.50 30.92
N ASP A 189 -17.39 -15.72 31.39
CA ASP A 189 -17.16 -14.35 30.95
C ASP A 189 -16.96 -14.34 29.42
N TYR A 190 -17.27 -13.23 28.74
CA TYR A 190 -17.17 -13.16 27.29
C TYR A 190 -16.75 -11.78 26.83
N PHE A 191 -16.32 -11.68 25.58
CA PHE A 191 -16.03 -10.40 24.96
C PHE A 191 -16.61 -10.34 23.54
N LYS A 192 -16.83 -9.12 23.07
CA LYS A 192 -17.13 -8.78 21.68
C LYS A 192 -16.33 -7.55 21.32
N VAL A 193 -15.83 -7.48 20.08
CA VAL A 193 -14.99 -6.37 19.64
C VAL A 193 -15.17 -6.11 18.15
N VAL A 194 -15.21 -4.83 17.80
CA VAL A 194 -15.19 -4.32 16.41
C VAL A 194 -13.89 -3.55 16.24
N TYR A 195 -13.05 -3.96 15.30
CA TYR A 195 -11.69 -3.43 15.16
C TYR A 195 -11.20 -3.47 13.71
N GLU A 196 -10.03 -2.88 13.47
CA GLU A 196 -9.36 -2.89 12.18
C GLU A 196 -8.23 -3.92 12.13
N GLU A 197 -8.13 -4.62 11.00
CA GLU A 197 -6.92 -5.31 10.58
C GLU A 197 -6.23 -4.51 9.48
N LYS A 198 -4.90 -4.37 9.58
CA LYS A 198 -4.07 -3.70 8.59
C LYS A 198 -3.30 -4.74 7.78
N TYR A 199 -3.32 -4.56 6.46
CA TYR A 199 -2.64 -5.42 5.51
C TYR A 199 -1.75 -4.60 4.58
N VAL A 200 -0.61 -5.16 4.20
CA VAL A 200 0.26 -4.63 3.15
C VAL A 200 0.58 -5.77 2.21
N GLU A 201 0.36 -5.57 0.90
CA GLU A 201 0.61 -6.60 -0.12
C GLU A 201 -0.10 -7.94 0.19
N GLY A 202 -1.25 -7.88 0.88
CA GLY A 202 -2.03 -9.05 1.33
C GLY A 202 -1.55 -9.71 2.62
N GLU A 203 -0.43 -9.29 3.19
CA GLU A 203 0.09 -9.80 4.48
C GLU A 203 -0.48 -8.99 5.66
N PHE A 204 -0.93 -9.67 6.71
CA PHE A 204 -1.38 -9.02 7.95
C PHE A 204 -0.20 -8.38 8.67
N ILE A 205 -0.24 -7.07 8.88
CA ILE A 205 0.85 -6.31 9.52
C ILE A 205 0.52 -5.86 10.93
N GLY A 206 -0.73 -6.01 11.37
CA GLY A 206 -1.16 -5.63 12.71
C GLY A 206 -2.62 -5.23 12.75
N ILE A 207 -3.08 -4.87 13.95
CA ILE A 207 -4.39 -4.26 14.15
C ILE A 207 -4.29 -2.75 14.09
N GLY A 208 -5.36 -2.12 13.61
CA GLY A 208 -5.58 -0.69 13.66
C GLY A 208 -6.42 -0.31 14.87
N ARG A 209 -7.38 0.58 14.64
CA ARG A 209 -8.28 1.08 15.68
C ARG A 209 -9.22 -0.01 16.17
N VAL A 210 -9.42 -0.11 17.49
CA VAL A 210 -10.58 -0.80 18.07
C VAL A 210 -11.69 0.24 18.16
N TYR A 211 -12.80 0.03 17.47
CA TYR A 211 -13.91 1.00 17.45
C TYR A 211 -14.78 0.87 18.68
N ALA A 212 -15.09 -0.37 19.04
CA ALA A 212 -15.91 -0.69 20.19
C ALA A 212 -15.50 -2.05 20.73
N ALA A 213 -15.53 -2.18 22.05
CA ALA A 213 -15.41 -3.44 22.73
C ALA A 213 -16.49 -3.56 23.81
N LEU A 214 -16.87 -4.79 24.09
CA LEU A 214 -17.67 -5.19 25.23
C LEU A 214 -16.93 -6.32 25.91
N PHE A 215 -16.73 -6.19 27.21
CA PHE A 215 -16.26 -7.26 28.05
C PHE A 215 -17.27 -7.53 29.15
N ASN A 216 -17.72 -8.77 29.27
CA ASN A 216 -18.55 -9.19 30.37
C ASN A 216 -17.69 -9.83 31.46
N HIS A 217 -17.85 -9.38 32.69
CA HIS A 217 -17.25 -10.01 33.85
C HIS A 217 -18.30 -10.15 34.95
N ALA A 218 -18.51 -11.38 35.44
CA ALA A 218 -19.44 -11.67 36.53
C ALA A 218 -20.89 -11.19 36.29
N ASN A 219 -21.37 -11.28 35.04
CA ASN A 219 -22.68 -10.79 34.57
C ASN A 219 -22.83 -9.27 34.53
N GLU A 220 -21.73 -8.52 34.60
CA GLU A 220 -21.70 -7.08 34.36
C GLU A 220 -21.01 -6.81 33.01
N ASP A 221 -21.63 -5.97 32.19
CA ASP A 221 -21.13 -5.58 30.88
C ASP A 221 -20.32 -4.28 31.01
N PHE A 222 -19.07 -4.31 30.57
CA PHE A 222 -18.19 -3.16 30.49
C PHE A 222 -18.01 -2.80 29.02
N TYR A 223 -18.56 -1.64 28.63
CA TYR A 223 -18.41 -1.13 27.28
C TYR A 223 -17.18 -0.23 27.18
N ALA A 224 -16.58 -0.22 25.99
CA ALA A 224 -15.53 0.70 25.63
C ALA A 224 -15.75 1.15 24.18
N PHE A 225 -15.91 2.44 23.96
CA PHE A 225 -16.08 3.05 22.65
C PHE A 225 -14.93 4.01 22.39
N TYR A 226 -14.28 3.84 21.24
CA TYR A 226 -13.22 4.77 20.85
C TYR A 226 -13.84 6.11 20.43
N PHE A 227 -13.35 7.18 21.04
CA PHE A 227 -13.71 8.55 20.69
C PHE A 227 -12.45 9.31 20.27
N GLU A 228 -12.48 9.87 19.07
CA GLU A 228 -11.38 10.67 18.51
C GLU A 228 -11.49 12.11 19.04
N GLU A 229 -10.53 12.51 19.88
CA GLU A 229 -10.48 13.87 20.47
C GLU A 229 -9.78 14.86 19.52
N GLU A 230 -8.69 14.43 18.90
CA GLU A 230 -7.91 15.19 17.92
C GLU A 230 -7.52 14.29 16.74
N GLU A 231 -7.01 14.88 15.66
CA GLU A 231 -6.56 14.13 14.49
C GLU A 231 -5.47 13.11 14.86
N ASN A 232 -5.77 11.82 14.75
CA ASN A 232 -4.93 10.70 15.18
C ASN A 232 -4.72 10.55 16.71
N TYR A 233 -5.56 11.18 17.53
CA TYR A 233 -5.54 11.01 18.98
C TYR A 233 -6.96 10.82 19.52
N GLY A 234 -7.14 9.80 20.34
CA GLY A 234 -8.43 9.47 20.94
C GLY A 234 -8.25 8.47 22.07
N ASP A 235 -9.29 8.32 22.87
CA ASP A 235 -9.31 7.42 24.01
C ASP A 235 -10.61 6.60 24.02
N TYR A 236 -10.71 5.67 24.97
CA TYR A 236 -11.85 4.78 25.12
C TYR A 236 -12.71 5.22 26.31
N PHE A 237 -14.01 5.36 26.05
CA PHE A 237 -15.00 5.79 27.02
C PHE A 237 -16.06 4.72 27.21
N ASP A 238 -16.72 4.73 28.37
CA ASP A 238 -17.83 3.83 28.63
C ASP A 238 -19.10 4.31 27.90
N ASP A 239 -20.25 3.67 28.17
CA ASP A 239 -21.53 4.01 27.57
C ASP A 239 -22.14 5.34 28.06
N GLU A 240 -21.58 5.95 29.10
CA GLU A 240 -22.03 7.22 29.67
C GLU A 240 -21.14 8.42 29.30
N GLY A 241 -19.94 8.18 28.76
CA GLY A 241 -19.02 9.20 28.26
C GLY A 241 -18.00 9.63 29.30
#